data_AF-A0A7X7MFD3-F1
#
_entry.id   AF-A0A7X7MFD3-F1
#
_cell.length_a   1.000
_cell.length_b   1.000
_cell.length_c   1.000
_cell.angle_alpha   90.00
_cell.angle_beta   90.00
_cell.angle_gamma   90.00
#
_symmetry.space_group_name_H-M   'P 1'
#
loop_
_entity.id
_entity.type
_entity.pdbx_description
1 polymer ?
#
loop_
_entity_poly.entity_id
_entity_poly.type
_entity_poly.pdbx_seq_one_letter_code
_entity_poly.pdbx_strand_id
1 'polypeptide(L)'
;MSRAGRALEIACRACGQHALARAEPVYDGFRKTGERFVCTACGHRYDSREATPFVETGQRPSLFTAADREAAPRVFKESERRRCCAYCSHRVVNPFGQRCGLSNREVEATDLCARFEPIPGEPPPDGTGTDGTGTAKPPPGPDPLARIFGN
;
A
#
# COMPACT_ATOMS: atom_id res chain seq x y z
N MET A 1 0.86 -6.37 12.81
CA MET A 1 2.32 -6.48 12.83
C MET A 1 2.91 -5.08 12.95
N SER A 2 3.34 -4.67 14.14
CA SER A 2 3.97 -3.36 14.32
C SER A 2 5.42 -3.46 13.82
N ARG A 3 5.75 -2.80 12.70
CA ARG A 3 7.14 -2.66 12.29
C ARG A 3 7.74 -1.58 13.17
N ALA A 4 8.47 -1.97 14.20
CA ALA A 4 9.31 -1.04 14.96
C ALA A 4 10.38 -0.51 13.99
N GLY A 5 10.22 0.75 13.54
CA GLY A 5 11.23 1.44 12.75
C GLY A 5 12.50 1.64 13.59
N ARG A 6 13.68 1.59 12.95
CA ARG A 6 14.94 1.92 13.61
C ARG A 6 14.89 3.36 14.11
N ALA A 7 15.47 3.63 15.28
CA ALA A 7 15.64 5.00 15.78
C ALA A 7 16.42 5.84 14.75
N LEU A 8 15.85 6.99 14.39
CA LEU A 8 16.40 7.95 13.43
C LEU A 8 16.77 9.29 14.09
N GLU A 9 16.25 9.57 15.29
CA GLU A 9 16.51 10.81 16.00
C GLU A 9 17.87 10.76 16.72
N ILE A 10 18.62 11.85 16.66
CA ILE A 10 19.95 12.00 17.26
C ILE A 10 20.04 13.28 18.07
N ALA A 11 20.78 13.24 19.17
CA ALA A 11 21.25 14.43 19.89
C ALA A 11 22.64 14.79 19.36
N CYS A 12 22.71 15.61 18.32
CA CYS A 12 23.94 15.81 17.56
C CYS A 12 25.04 16.46 18.41
N ARG A 13 26.20 15.80 18.54
CA ARG A 13 27.35 16.31 19.29
C ARG A 13 28.06 17.50 18.63
N ALA A 14 27.87 17.70 17.32
CA ALA A 14 28.53 18.77 16.56
C ALA A 14 27.79 20.11 16.64
N CYS A 15 26.44 20.10 16.57
CA CYS A 15 25.65 21.33 16.65
C CYS A 15 24.81 21.47 17.92
N GLY A 16 24.75 20.43 18.76
CA GLY A 16 23.96 20.42 20.00
C GLY A 16 22.45 20.26 19.80
N GLN A 17 21.96 20.18 18.55
CA GLN A 17 20.53 20.10 18.26
C GLN A 17 20.03 18.65 18.19
N HIS A 18 18.75 18.46 18.53
CA HIS A 18 18.01 17.25 18.19
C HIS A 18 17.64 17.29 16.71
N ALA A 19 18.03 16.27 15.96
CA ALA A 19 17.83 16.19 14.53
C ALA A 19 17.55 14.75 14.10
N LEU A 20 17.19 14.57 12.83
CA LEU A 20 17.14 13.24 12.24
C LEU A 20 18.50 12.91 11.61
N ALA A 21 18.88 11.63 11.67
CA ALA A 21 20.03 11.11 10.98
C ALA A 21 19.62 10.48 9.65
N ARG A 22 20.19 10.98 8.55
CA ARG A 22 20.10 10.30 7.25
C ARG A 22 21.16 9.21 7.18
N ALA A 23 20.73 7.96 6.98
CA ALA A 23 21.65 6.85 6.72
C ALA A 23 22.13 6.90 5.26
N GLU A 24 23.45 6.93 5.07
CA GLU A 24 24.09 6.86 3.76
C GLU A 24 24.89 5.57 3.65
N PRO A 25 24.65 4.75 2.62
CA PRO A 25 25.43 3.53 2.41
C PRO A 25 26.87 3.85 2.04
N VAL A 26 27.82 3.13 2.63
CA VAL A 26 29.23 3.12 2.24
C VAL A 26 29.46 1.86 1.39
N TYR A 27 30.13 2.04 0.25
CA TYR A 27 30.43 0.97 -0.71
C TYR A 27 31.93 0.81 -0.89
N ASP A 28 32.36 -0.44 -1.06
CA ASP A 28 33.66 -0.81 -1.63
C ASP A 28 33.42 -1.46 -2.99
N GLY A 29 33.75 -0.74 -4.07
CA GLY A 29 33.29 -1.05 -5.42
C GLY A 29 31.76 -1.12 -5.51
N PHE A 30 31.23 -2.28 -5.89
CA PHE A 30 29.79 -2.55 -5.99
C PHE A 30 29.19 -3.20 -4.73
N ARG A 31 29.98 -3.42 -3.67
CA ARG A 31 29.53 -4.07 -2.45
C ARG A 31 29.30 -3.05 -1.34
N LYS A 32 28.10 -3.04 -0.74
CA LYS A 32 27.82 -2.23 0.46
C LYS A 32 28.63 -2.80 1.64
N THR A 33 29.49 -1.99 2.21
CA THR A 33 30.37 -2.35 3.33
C THR A 33 29.91 -1.75 4.66
N GLY A 34 29.07 -0.71 4.64
CA GLY A 34 28.57 -0.11 5.87
C GLY A 34 27.52 0.97 5.65
N GLU A 35 27.24 1.70 6.73
CA GLU A 35 26.37 2.87 6.76
C GLU A 35 27.03 3.97 7.58
N ARG A 36 27.07 5.18 7.03
CA ARG A 36 27.41 6.40 7.76
C ARG A 36 26.14 7.21 8.01
N PHE A 37 26.14 8.04 9.05
CA PHE A 37 24.97 8.81 9.44
C PHE A 37 25.24 10.30 9.35
N VAL A 38 24.32 11.05 8.74
CA VAL A 38 24.47 12.49 8.53
C VAL A 38 23.38 13.24 9.28
N CYS A 39 23.77 14.18 10.13
CA CYS A 39 22.84 15.07 10.82
C CYS A 39 22.12 15.95 9.80
N THR A 40 20.79 15.93 9.79
CA THR A 40 20.00 16.76 8.86
C THR A 40 20.03 18.25 9.19
N ALA A 41 20.41 18.63 10.41
CA ALA A 41 20.45 20.04 10.82
C ALA A 41 21.76 20.74 10.43
N CYS A 42 22.91 20.08 10.63
CA CYS A 42 24.23 20.70 10.41
C CYS A 42 25.11 19.99 9.38
N GLY A 43 24.69 18.83 8.87
CA GLY A 43 25.46 18.07 7.89
C GLY A 43 26.66 17.29 8.45
N HIS A 44 26.89 17.31 9.77
CA HIS A 44 27.96 16.54 10.39
C HIS A 44 27.77 15.03 10.15
N ARG A 45 28.88 14.32 9.90
CA ARG A 45 28.89 12.90 9.52
C ARG A 45 29.48 12.07 10.66
N TYR A 46 28.79 11.00 11.01
CA TYR A 46 29.24 9.96 11.92
C TYR A 46 29.58 8.70 11.12
N ASP A 47 30.72 8.10 11.42
CA ASP A 47 31.26 6.99 10.63
C ASP A 47 30.50 5.67 10.80
N SER A 48 29.79 5.50 11.92
CA SER A 48 29.02 4.30 12.20
C SER A 48 27.79 4.58 13.05
N ARG A 49 26.94 3.56 13.22
CA ARG A 49 25.74 3.65 14.06
C ARG A 49 26.10 3.85 15.53
N GLU A 50 27.16 3.20 15.99
CA GLU A 50 27.64 3.21 17.37
C GLU A 50 28.25 4.57 17.75
N ALA A 51 28.90 5.24 16.78
CA ALA A 51 29.42 6.58 16.96
C ALA A 51 28.31 7.66 16.93
N THR A 52 27.14 7.32 16.39
CA THR A 52 26.02 8.24 16.23
C THR A 52 25.20 8.33 17.52
N PRO A 53 24.99 9.54 18.08
CA PRO A 53 24.27 9.73 19.34
C PRO A 53 22.75 9.62 19.15
N PHE A 54 22.25 8.41 18.85
CA PHE A 54 20.82 8.15 18.73
C PHE A 54 20.09 8.37 20.05
N VAL A 55 18.96 9.06 19.99
CA VAL A 55 18.07 9.22 21.14
C VAL A 55 17.32 7.91 21.32
N GLU A 56 17.46 7.31 22.51
CA GLU A 56 16.66 6.15 22.87
C GLU A 56 15.19 6.57 22.93
N THR A 57 14.36 5.86 22.18
CA THR A 57 12.92 6.07 22.25
C THR A 57 12.46 5.45 23.56
N GLY A 58 12.41 6.25 24.62
CA GLY A 58 11.80 5.86 25.89
C GLY A 58 10.36 5.39 25.66
N GLN A 59 9.79 4.68 26.65
CA GLN A 59 8.40 4.27 26.60
C GLN A 59 7.52 5.49 26.32
N ARG A 60 6.96 5.56 25.11
CA ARG A 60 5.99 6.59 24.76
C ARG A 60 4.77 6.38 25.67
N PRO A 61 4.35 7.38 26.47
CA PRO A 61 3.12 7.25 27.22
C PRO A 61 1.97 6.98 26.25
N SER A 62 1.22 5.90 26.50
CA SER A 62 0.05 5.55 25.70
C SER A 62 -1.11 6.48 26.08
N LEU A 63 -1.09 7.70 25.54
CA LEU A 63 -2.15 8.69 25.76
C LEU A 63 -3.46 8.31 25.06
N PHE A 64 -3.37 7.55 23.96
CA PHE A 64 -4.51 7.06 23.21
C PHE A 64 -4.55 5.53 23.23
N THR A 65 -5.73 5.02 23.48
CA THR A 65 -6.07 3.60 23.49
C THR A 65 -6.76 3.22 22.17
N ALA A 66 -7.00 1.92 21.99
CA ALA A 66 -7.81 1.45 20.87
C ALA A 66 -9.25 1.99 20.90
N ALA A 67 -9.75 2.40 22.08
CA ALA A 67 -11.09 2.98 22.23
C ALA A 67 -11.17 4.42 21.68
N ASP A 68 -10.05 5.14 21.64
CA ASP A 68 -9.97 6.50 21.08
C ASP A 68 -9.88 6.52 19.55
N ARG A 69 -9.76 5.35 18.93
CA ARG A 69 -9.78 5.24 17.48
C ARG A 69 -11.21 5.34 16.99
N GLU A 70 -11.55 6.45 16.36
CA GLU A 70 -12.80 6.61 15.64
C GLU A 70 -13.00 5.47 14.62
N ALA A 71 -14.24 5.00 14.50
CA ALA A 71 -14.58 4.01 13.49
C ALA A 71 -14.27 4.58 12.10
N ALA A 72 -13.60 3.78 11.25
CA ALA A 72 -13.26 4.21 9.90
C ALA A 72 -14.53 4.63 9.15
N PRO A 73 -14.61 5.87 8.62
CA PRO A 73 -15.81 6.34 7.96
C PRO A 73 -16.08 5.50 6.72
N ARG A 74 -17.26 4.88 6.67
CA ARG A 74 -17.75 4.18 5.47
C ARG A 74 -18.43 5.20 4.57
N VAL A 75 -17.62 5.89 3.76
CA VAL A 75 -18.09 6.97 2.87
C VAL A 75 -18.84 6.43 1.65
N PHE A 76 -18.55 5.21 1.22
CA PHE A 76 -19.15 4.60 0.03
C PHE A 76 -19.84 3.29 0.36
N LYS A 77 -21.00 3.07 -0.25
CA LYS A 77 -21.61 1.73 -0.26
C LYS A 77 -20.88 0.89 -1.31
N GLU A 78 -20.63 -0.39 -1.03
CA GLU A 78 -19.98 -1.28 -2.02
C GLU A 78 -20.80 -1.36 -3.33
N SER A 79 -22.13 -1.18 -3.24
CA SER A 79 -23.03 -1.10 -4.39
C SER A 79 -22.82 0.14 -5.27
N GLU A 80 -22.27 1.23 -4.74
CA GLU A 80 -21.92 2.44 -5.50
C GLU A 80 -20.58 2.23 -6.23
N ARG A 81 -19.65 1.50 -5.61
CA ARG A 81 -18.29 1.26 -6.13
C ARG A 81 -18.25 0.48 -7.45
N ARG A 82 -19.33 -0.26 -7.77
CA ARG A 82 -19.42 -1.10 -8.97
C ARG A 82 -20.37 -0.59 -10.05
N ARG A 83 -20.94 0.63 -9.93
CA ARG A 83 -21.78 1.24 -10.98
C ARG A 83 -21.00 2.04 -12.03
N CYS A 84 -19.78 1.62 -12.33
CA CYS A 84 -18.96 2.23 -13.38
C CYS A 84 -18.89 1.36 -14.63
N CYS A 85 -18.49 1.96 -15.74
CA CYS A 85 -18.38 1.30 -17.04
C CYS A 85 -17.50 0.05 -16.99
N ALA A 86 -16.50 -0.03 -16.10
CA ALA A 86 -15.65 -1.22 -15.93
C ALA A 86 -16.45 -2.52 -15.71
N TYR A 87 -17.57 -2.44 -14.99
CA TYR A 87 -18.41 -3.58 -14.61
C TYR A 87 -19.72 -3.63 -15.41
N CYS A 88 -19.88 -2.76 -16.41
CA CYS A 88 -21.10 -2.65 -17.19
C CYS A 88 -21.07 -3.59 -18.39
N SER A 89 -22.12 -4.38 -18.59
CA SER A 89 -22.32 -5.30 -19.72
C SER A 89 -22.25 -4.60 -21.07
N HIS A 90 -22.54 -3.30 -21.11
CA HIS A 90 -22.53 -2.50 -22.33
C HIS A 90 -21.17 -1.87 -22.66
N ARG A 91 -20.13 -2.02 -21.83
CA ARG A 91 -18.80 -1.47 -22.15
C ARG A 91 -18.14 -2.33 -23.22
N VAL A 92 -17.79 -1.70 -24.34
CA VAL A 92 -17.04 -2.33 -25.42
C VAL A 92 -15.60 -1.84 -25.36
N VAL A 93 -14.67 -2.76 -25.08
CA VAL A 93 -13.23 -2.49 -25.06
C VAL A 93 -12.65 -2.79 -26.43
N ASN A 94 -12.13 -1.77 -27.09
CA ASN A 94 -11.37 -1.88 -28.35
C ASN A 94 -9.91 -1.45 -28.06
N PRO A 95 -8.90 -2.08 -28.69
CA PRO A 95 -7.51 -1.63 -28.61
C PRO A 95 -7.26 -0.12 -28.79
N PHE A 96 -8.11 0.57 -29.55
CA PHE A 96 -7.97 2.00 -29.86
C PHE A 96 -8.86 2.93 -29.03
N GLY A 97 -9.69 2.39 -28.14
CA GLY A 97 -10.60 3.20 -27.33
C GLY A 97 -11.69 2.39 -26.67
N GLN A 98 -12.38 3.00 -25.72
CA GLN A 98 -13.45 2.37 -24.97
C GLN A 98 -14.75 3.11 -25.25
N ARG A 99 -15.82 2.37 -25.55
CA ARG A 99 -17.11 2.97 -25.90
C ARG A 99 -18.26 2.30 -25.17
N CYS A 100 -19.32 3.06 -24.97
CA CYS A 100 -20.60 2.53 -24.52
C CYS A 100 -21.37 1.93 -25.70
N GLY A 101 -21.73 0.65 -25.62
CA GLY A 101 -22.52 -0.06 -26.63
C GLY A 101 -23.95 0.48 -26.82
N LEU A 102 -24.49 1.23 -25.85
CA LEU A 102 -25.83 1.83 -25.96
C LEU A 102 -25.83 3.19 -26.66
N SER A 103 -24.80 4.02 -26.44
CA SER A 103 -24.76 5.41 -26.93
C SER A 103 -23.67 5.66 -27.97
N ASN A 104 -22.77 4.70 -28.17
CA ASN A 104 -21.58 4.78 -29.00
C ASN A 104 -20.65 5.96 -28.67
N ARG A 105 -20.78 6.51 -27.46
CA ARG A 105 -19.87 7.53 -26.93
C ARG A 105 -18.63 6.88 -26.33
N GLU A 106 -17.53 7.62 -26.38
CA GLU A 106 -16.31 7.27 -25.65
C GLU A 106 -16.57 7.35 -24.14
N VAL A 107 -16.04 6.37 -23.40
CA VAL A 107 -16.21 6.25 -21.95
C VAL A 107 -14.93 5.69 -21.32
N GLU A 108 -14.65 6.07 -20.09
CA GLU A 108 -13.58 5.51 -19.28
C GLU A 108 -14.08 4.40 -18.36
N ALA A 109 -13.19 3.52 -17.92
CA ALA A 109 -13.52 2.42 -17.01
C ALA A 109 -14.17 2.92 -15.69
N THR A 110 -13.78 4.10 -15.23
CA THR A 110 -14.25 4.71 -13.98
C THR A 110 -15.53 5.54 -14.13
N ASP A 111 -16.01 5.77 -15.34
CA ASP A 111 -17.21 6.58 -15.57
C ASP A 111 -18.45 5.92 -14.96
N LEU A 112 -19.25 6.69 -14.23
CA LEU A 112 -20.51 6.22 -13.66
C LEU A 112 -21.58 6.14 -14.74
N CYS A 113 -22.33 5.02 -14.75
CA CYS A 113 -23.36 4.79 -15.76
C CYS A 113 -24.76 4.83 -15.16
N ALA A 114 -25.61 5.75 -15.62
CA ALA A 114 -27.02 5.80 -15.21
C ALA A 114 -27.85 4.62 -15.74
N ARG A 115 -27.35 3.94 -16.79
CA ARG A 115 -27.94 2.76 -17.44
C ARG A 115 -27.09 1.51 -17.18
N PHE A 116 -26.57 1.40 -15.96
CA PHE A 116 -25.68 0.31 -15.58
C PHE A 116 -26.42 -1.03 -15.56
N GLU A 117 -25.88 -2.00 -16.28
CA GLU A 117 -26.26 -3.41 -16.20
C GLU A 117 -25.01 -4.24 -15.90
N PRO A 118 -25.02 -5.13 -14.90
CA PRO A 118 -23.84 -5.92 -14.55
C PRO A 118 -23.49 -6.95 -15.63
N ILE A 119 -22.21 -7.30 -15.74
CA ILE A 119 -21.75 -8.37 -16.64
C ILE A 119 -22.32 -9.73 -16.16
N PRO A 120 -23.00 -10.51 -17.03
CA PRO A 120 -23.55 -11.82 -16.66
C PRO A 120 -22.46 -12.80 -16.22
N GLY A 121 -22.69 -13.51 -15.11
CA GLY A 121 -21.79 -14.55 -14.61
C GLY A 121 -20.58 -14.05 -13.83
N GLU A 122 -20.41 -12.74 -13.67
CA GLU A 122 -19.45 -12.19 -12.72
C GLU A 122 -20.01 -12.37 -11.29
N PRO A 123 -19.21 -12.88 -10.34
CA PRO A 123 -19.70 -13.08 -8.98
C PRO A 123 -20.19 -11.75 -8.39
N PRO A 124 -21.31 -11.76 -7.65
CA PRO A 124 -21.82 -10.55 -7.01
C PRO A 124 -20.73 -9.93 -6.13
N PRO A 125 -20.75 -8.61 -5.93
CA PRO A 125 -19.84 -7.98 -4.98
C PRO A 125 -19.92 -8.70 -3.64
N ASP A 126 -18.78 -9.17 -3.14
CA ASP A 126 -18.62 -9.73 -1.80
C ASP A 126 -19.16 -8.74 -0.77
N GLY A 127 -20.45 -8.88 -0.48
CA GLY A 127 -21.24 -7.94 0.31
C GLY A 127 -22.24 -8.66 1.21
N THR A 128 -22.36 -9.98 1.13
CA THR A 128 -22.97 -10.80 2.18
C THR A 128 -21.91 -11.15 3.21
N GLY A 129 -21.48 -10.15 3.97
CA GLY A 129 -20.91 -10.38 5.29
C GLY A 129 -22.03 -10.83 6.22
N THR A 130 -22.43 -12.10 6.13
CA THR A 130 -23.02 -12.82 7.26
C THR A 130 -21.88 -13.57 7.94
N ASP A 131 -21.62 -13.16 9.17
CA ASP A 131 -20.94 -13.86 10.26
C ASP A 131 -20.08 -15.09 9.91
N GLY A 132 -18.77 -14.90 10.08
CA GLY A 132 -17.93 -15.84 10.82
C GLY A 132 -18.16 -17.33 10.61
N THR A 133 -17.86 -17.86 9.42
CA THR A 133 -17.31 -19.21 9.32
C THR A 133 -16.38 -19.26 8.11
N GLY A 134 -15.08 -19.21 8.35
CA GLY A 134 -14.07 -19.25 7.30
C GLY A 134 -14.15 -20.56 6.53
N THR A 135 -14.69 -20.52 5.31
CA THR A 135 -14.48 -21.59 4.35
C THR A 135 -13.19 -21.29 3.62
N ALA A 136 -12.21 -22.18 3.78
CA ALA A 136 -10.91 -22.06 3.13
C ALA A 136 -11.07 -21.96 1.61
N LYS A 137 -10.38 -20.99 1.01
CA LYS A 137 -10.22 -20.88 -0.45
C LYS A 137 -9.72 -22.24 -0.98
N PRO A 138 -10.41 -22.88 -1.94
CA PRO A 138 -9.92 -24.12 -2.52
C PRO A 138 -8.53 -23.90 -3.12
N PRO A 139 -7.63 -24.90 -3.05
CA PRO A 139 -6.30 -24.77 -3.59
C PRO A 139 -6.37 -24.41 -5.08
N PRO A 140 -5.46 -23.56 -5.58
CA PRO A 140 -5.41 -23.26 -7.00
C PRO A 140 -5.27 -24.58 -7.77
N GLY A 141 -6.08 -24.73 -8.83
CA GLY A 141 -5.95 -25.84 -9.76
C GLY A 141 -4.53 -25.88 -10.36
N PRO A 142 -4.12 -27.03 -10.92
CA PRO A 142 -2.78 -27.18 -11.48
C PRO A 142 -2.50 -26.08 -12.52
N ASP A 143 -1.32 -25.45 -12.39
CA ASP A 143 -0.89 -24.38 -13.29
C ASP A 143 -0.91 -24.90 -14.74
N PRO A 144 -1.73 -24.32 -15.64
CA PRO A 144 -1.81 -24.76 -17.02
C PRO A 144 -0.48 -24.58 -17.78
N LEU A 145 0.43 -23.74 -17.27
CA LEU A 145 1.74 -23.47 -17.87
C LEU A 145 2.83 -24.44 -17.40
N ALA A 146 2.61 -25.21 -16.32
CA ALA A 146 3.56 -26.21 -15.83
C ALA A 146 3.84 -27.32 -16.85
N ARG A 147 2.90 -27.56 -17.78
CA ARG A 147 3.08 -28.50 -18.91
C ARG A 147 4.06 -28.02 -19.97
N ILE A 148 4.27 -26.70 -20.07
CA ILE A 148 5.07 -26.08 -21.12
C ILE A 148 6.49 -25.80 -20.62
N PHE A 149 6.63 -25.40 -19.35
CA PHE A 149 7.91 -24.90 -18.84
C PHE A 149 8.62 -25.84 -17.85
N GLY A 150 8.02 -26.97 -17.49
CA GLY A 150 8.55 -27.82 -16.41
C GLY A 150 8.51 -27.08 -15.06
N ASN A 151 8.67 -27.83 -13.97
CA ASN A 151 8.73 -27.23 -12.63
C ASN A 151 10.06 -26.53 -12.37
#